data_AF-A0A914YC58-F1
#
_entry.id   AF-A0A914YC58-F1
#
_cell.length_a   1.000
_cell.length_b   1.000
_cell.length_c   1.000
_cell.angle_alpha   90.00
_cell.angle_beta   90.00
_cell.angle_gamma   90.00
#
_symmetry.space_group_name_H-M   'P 1'
#
loop_
_entity.id
_entity.type
_entity.pdbx_description
1 polymer ?
#
loop_
_entity_poly.entity_id
_entity_poly.type
_entity_poly.pdbx_seq_one_letter_code
_entity_poly.pdbx_strand_id
1 'polypeptide(L)'
;MCYLCKQPIEIMAEKVEIQRQTVHKECFRCCVCDKYLMPGYCAMDDGLCQIDFLFNYFGCLWFCQNHMMLGSGEKLDLLKQKMRNAGAGGSIQ
;
A
#
# COMPACT_ATOMS: atom_id res chain seq x y z
N MET A 1 -2.08 -9.94 14.20
CA MET A 1 -1.51 -10.14 12.84
C MET A 1 -1.65 -8.85 12.07
N CYS A 2 -0.65 -8.48 11.28
CA CYS A 2 -0.70 -7.31 10.41
C CYS A 2 -1.63 -7.58 9.22
N TYR A 3 -2.59 -6.69 9.00
CA TYR A 3 -3.57 -6.85 7.93
C TYR A 3 -2.96 -6.77 6.52
N LEU A 4 -1.83 -6.07 6.34
CA LEU A 4 -1.17 -5.89 5.04
C LEU A 4 -0.21 -7.04 4.70
N CYS A 5 0.81 -7.28 5.52
CA CYS A 5 1.83 -8.30 5.23
C CYS A 5 1.49 -9.70 5.77
N LYS A 6 0.37 -9.84 6.50
CA LYS A 6 -0.07 -11.10 7.13
C LYS A 6 0.89 -11.71 8.15
N GLN A 7 1.94 -10.99 8.55
CA GLN A 7 2.90 -11.41 9.57
C GLN A 7 2.45 -10.97 10.98
N PRO A 8 2.92 -11.65 12.05
CA PRO A 8 2.66 -11.22 13.42
C PRO A 8 3.19 -9.81 13.69
N ILE A 9 2.45 -9.07 14.52
CA ILE A 9 2.91 -7.80 15.09
C ILE A 9 3.38 -8.14 16.50
N GLU A 10 4.65 -7.91 16.78
CA GLU A 10 5.22 -8.13 18.11
C GLU A 10 4.56 -7.20 19.13
N ILE A 11 4.48 -7.64 20.40
CA ILE A 11 3.79 -6.90 21.46
C ILE A 11 4.41 -5.50 21.67
N MET A 12 5.73 -5.39 21.48
CA MET A 12 6.49 -4.16 21.67
C MET A 12 6.61 -3.30 20.39
N ALA A 13 6.10 -3.78 19.24
CA ALA A 13 6.22 -3.07 17.98
C ALA A 13 5.20 -1.94 17.86
N GLU A 14 5.62 -0.82 17.27
CA GLU A 14 4.70 0.26 16.91
C GLU A 14 3.71 -0.22 15.83
N LYS A 15 2.42 -0.01 16.10
CA LYS A 15 1.32 -0.44 15.24
C LYS A 15 0.36 0.71 14.99
N VAL A 16 -0.33 0.62 13.86
CA VAL A 16 -1.33 1.59 13.44
C VAL A 16 -2.67 0.87 13.33
N GLU A 17 -3.72 1.51 13.84
CA GLU A 17 -5.09 1.04 13.64
C GLU A 17 -5.78 1.85 12.55
N ILE A 18 -6.23 1.16 11.51
CA ILE A 18 -6.89 1.74 10.34
C ILE A 18 -8.10 0.89 9.98
N GLN A 19 -9.28 1.49 9.89
CA GLN A 19 -10.53 0.78 9.58
C GLN A 19 -10.74 -0.50 10.41
N ARG A 20 -10.47 -0.43 11.72
CA ARG A 20 -10.56 -1.56 12.66
C ARG A 20 -9.59 -2.72 12.38
N GLN A 21 -8.60 -2.50 11.51
CA GLN A 21 -7.51 -3.43 11.25
C GLN A 21 -6.22 -2.90 11.87
N THR A 22 -5.42 -3.80 12.43
CA THR A 22 -4.09 -3.47 12.95
C THR A 22 -3.03 -3.78 11.90
N VAL A 23 -2.15 -2.82 11.64
CA VAL A 23 -1.02 -2.97 10.71
C VAL A 23 0.28 -2.55 11.38
N HIS A 24 1.42 -3.09 10.93
CA HIS A 24 2.71 -2.51 11.30
C HIS A 24 2.77 -1.07 10.81
N LYS A 25 3.33 -0.18 11.63
CA LYS A 25 3.61 1.21 11.22
C LYS A 25 4.44 1.25 9.94
N GLU A 26 5.38 0.31 9.80
CA GLU A 26 6.23 0.19 8.63
C GLU A 26 5.52 -0.34 7.39
N CYS A 27 4.45 -1.12 7.53
CA CYS A 27 3.67 -1.60 6.38
C CYS A 27 2.72 -0.52 5.84
N PHE A 28 2.41 0.50 6.65
CA PHE A 28 1.43 1.51 6.29
C PHE A 28 2.02 2.60 5.40
N ARG A 29 2.19 2.28 4.11
CA ARG A 29 2.82 3.13 3.11
C ARG A 29 1.93 3.34 1.88
N CYS A 30 2.18 4.44 1.16
CA CYS A 30 1.52 4.68 -0.11
C CYS A 30 1.99 3.67 -1.16
N CYS A 31 1.06 2.98 -1.82
CA CYS A 31 1.41 1.98 -2.84
C CYS A 31 2.12 2.57 -4.06
N VAL A 32 1.98 3.87 -4.31
CA VAL A 32 2.68 4.57 -5.40
C VAL A 32 4.09 5.01 -4.97
N CYS A 33 4.20 5.85 -3.94
CA CYS A 33 5.47 6.51 -3.60
C CYS A 33 6.16 6.02 -2.33
N ASP A 34 5.65 4.95 -1.71
CA ASP A 34 6.20 4.33 -0.49
C ASP A 34 6.30 5.24 0.74
N LYS A 35 5.76 6.46 0.68
CA LYS A 35 5.69 7.37 1.82
C LYS A 35 4.84 6.77 2.93
N TYR A 36 5.33 6.82 4.16
CA TYR A 36 4.54 6.46 5.34
C TYR A 36 3.26 7.28 5.41
N LEU A 37 2.16 6.57 5.66
CA LEU A 37 0.85 7.15 5.74
C LEU A 37 0.51 7.52 7.17
N MET A 38 -0.30 8.57 7.30
CA MET A 38 -0.85 8.99 8.57
C MET A 38 -2.36 8.72 8.54
N PRO A 39 -2.92 8.01 9.53
CA PRO A 39 -4.36 7.83 9.64
C PRO A 39 -5.09 9.18 9.55
N GLY A 40 -6.18 9.22 8.78
CA GLY A 40 -6.94 10.46 8.51
C GLY A 40 -6.43 11.30 7.34
N TYR A 41 -5.24 11.01 6.80
CA TYR A 41 -4.63 11.72 5.67
C TYR A 41 -4.25 10.79 4.52
N CYS A 42 -5.04 9.74 4.35
CA CYS A 42 -4.86 8.72 3.34
C CYS A 42 -6.21 8.06 3.04
N ALA A 43 -6.32 7.45 1.87
CA ALA A 43 -7.51 6.70 1.49
C ALA A 43 -7.13 5.42 0.74
N MET A 44 -8.03 4.45 0.78
CA MET A 44 -8.00 3.31 -0.14
C MET A 44 -8.77 3.62 -1.40
N ASP A 45 -8.47 2.87 -2.46
CA ASP A 45 -9.30 2.83 -3.66
C ASP A 45 -9.95 1.44 -3.76
N ASP A 46 -11.19 1.33 -3.29
CA ASP A 46 -11.91 0.06 -3.22
C ASP A 46 -12.12 -0.60 -4.59
N GLY A 47 -12.18 0.21 -5.66
CA GLY A 47 -12.28 -0.29 -7.03
C GLY A 47 -11.00 -1.00 -7.47
N LEU A 48 -9.84 -0.42 -7.15
CA LEU A 48 -8.55 -1.03 -7.45
C LEU A 48 -8.22 -2.22 -6.54
N CYS A 49 -8.67 -2.19 -5.27
CA CYS A 49 -8.52 -3.31 -4.35
C CYS A 49 -9.26 -4.58 -4.80
N GLN A 50 -10.29 -4.46 -5.65
CA GLN A 50 -11.01 -5.60 -6.25
C GLN A 50 -10.28 -6.23 -7.44
N ILE A 51 -9.18 -5.62 -7.92
CA ILE A 51 -8.40 -6.18 -9.01
C ILE A 51 -7.41 -7.21 -8.41
N ASP A 52 -7.74 -8.49 -8.55
CA ASP A 52 -6.98 -9.61 -7.95
C ASP A 52 -5.47 -9.51 -8.16
N PHE A 53 -5.02 -9.21 -9.38
CA PHE A 53 -3.60 -9.10 -9.68
C PHE A 53 -2.90 -7.97 -8.89
N LEU A 54 -3.56 -6.83 -8.71
CA LEU A 54 -3.02 -5.73 -7.91
C LEU A 54 -3.04 -6.05 -6.42
N PHE A 55 -4.15 -6.64 -5.95
CA PHE A 55 -4.29 -7.00 -4.54
C PHE A 55 -3.27 -8.06 -4.13
N ASN A 56 -3.00 -9.05 -4.98
CA ASN A 56 -1.97 -10.06 -4.72
C ASN A 56 -0.55 -9.48 -4.71
N TYR A 57 -0.27 -8.45 -5.53
CA TYR A 57 1.07 -7.86 -5.61
C TYR A 57 1.33 -6.80 -4.54
N PHE A 58 0.37 -5.91 -4.30
CA PHE A 58 0.53 -4.76 -3.40
C PHE A 58 -0.22 -4.90 -2.07
N GLY A 59 -1.15 -5.86 -1.95
CA GLY A 59 -2.10 -5.92 -0.84
C GLY A 59 -3.19 -4.86 -0.97
N CYS A 60 -3.70 -4.39 0.18
CA CYS A 60 -4.65 -3.30 0.23
C CYS A 60 -4.00 -2.00 -0.25
N LEU A 61 -4.60 -1.37 -1.26
CA LEU A 61 -4.04 -0.22 -1.95
C LEU A 61 -4.31 1.08 -1.19
N TRP A 62 -3.34 1.54 -0.41
CA TRP A 62 -3.42 2.80 0.30
C TRP A 62 -2.68 3.92 -0.42
N PHE A 63 -3.26 5.12 -0.43
CA PHE A 63 -2.73 6.30 -1.10
C PHE A 63 -2.58 7.48 -0.14
N CYS A 64 -1.47 8.21 -0.26
CA CYS A 64 -1.25 9.44 0.51
C CYS A 64 -2.14 10.58 0.00
N GLN A 65 -2.16 11.71 0.71
CA GLN A 65 -2.92 12.91 0.31
C GLN A 65 -2.76 13.31 -1.17
N ASN A 66 -1.55 13.20 -1.71
CA ASN A 66 -1.31 13.59 -3.11
C ASN A 66 -1.90 12.56 -4.08
N HIS A 67 -1.74 11.27 -3.79
CA HIS A 67 -2.20 10.21 -4.69
C HIS A 67 -3.66 9.81 -4.48
N MET A 68 -4.28 10.14 -3.33
CA MET A 68 -5.71 9.87 -3.11
C MET A 68 -6.61 10.76 -3.98
N MET A 69 -6.11 11.94 -4.37
CA MET A 69 -6.82 12.90 -5.23
C MET A 69 -6.82 12.49 -6.71
N LEU A 70 -6.00 11.52 -7.09
CA LEU A 70 -5.97 10.99 -8.46
C LEU A 70 -7.17 10.08 -8.73
N GLY A 71 -7.59 10.02 -9.99
CA GLY A 71 -8.57 9.04 -10.44
C GLY A 71 -8.03 7.62 -10.38
N SER A 72 -8.92 6.63 -10.28
CA SER A 72 -8.52 5.20 -10.23
C SER A 72 -7.72 4.77 -11.46
N GLY A 73 -7.99 5.36 -12.63
CA GLY A 73 -7.21 5.12 -13.85
C GLY A 73 -5.76 5.59 -13.73
N GLU A 74 -5.55 6.82 -13.25
CA GLU A 74 -4.20 7.38 -13.05
C GLU A 74 -3.41 6.58 -12.00
N LYS A 75 -4.07 6.22 -10.88
CA LYS A 75 -3.49 5.34 -9.86
C LYS A 75 -3.07 3.99 -10.45
N LEU A 76 -3.93 3.38 -11.28
CA LEU A 76 -3.65 2.11 -11.94
C LEU A 76 -2.41 2.20 -12.84
N ASP A 77 -2.28 3.28 -13.61
CA ASP A 77 -1.13 3.47 -14.50
C ASP A 77 0.18 3.65 -13.73
N LEU A 78 0.13 4.39 -12.61
CA LEU A 78 1.27 4.54 -11.69
C LEU A 78 1.67 3.21 -11.03
N LEU A 79 0.69 2.41 -10.59
CA LEU A 79 0.95 1.08 -10.03
C LEU A 79 1.59 0.16 -11.07
N LYS A 80 1.05 0.11 -12.30
CA LYS A 80 1.64 -0.66 -13.40
C LYS A 80 3.06 -0.19 -13.71
N GLN A 81 3.32 1.12 -13.70
CA GLN A 81 4.66 1.66 -13.89
C GLN A 81 5.61 1.22 -12.79
N LYS A 82 5.17 1.28 -11.52
CA LYS A 82 5.95 0.80 -10.38
C LYS A 82 6.30 -0.68 -10.50
N MET A 83 5.35 -1.52 -10.92
CA MET A 83 5.61 -2.95 -11.15
C MET A 83 6.64 -3.18 -12.24
N ARG A 84 6.57 -2.43 -13.35
CA ARG A 84 7.58 -2.47 -14.41
C ARG A 84 8.96 -2.09 -13.88
N ASN A 85 9.04 -1.03 -13.07
CA ASN A 85 10.30 -0.56 -12.49
C ASN A 85 10.87 -1.57 -11.48
N ALA A 86 10.01 -2.22 -10.68
CA ALA A 86 10.42 -3.26 -9.74
C ALA A 86 10.95 -4.51 -10.46
N GLY A 87 10.35 -4.89 -11.60
CA GLY A 87 10.84 -5.98 -12.45
C GLY A 87 12.13 -5.65 -13.22
N ALA A 88 12.37 -4.37 -13.51
CA ALA A 88 13.60 -3.90 -14.17
C ALA A 88 14.80 -3.71 -13.20
N GLY A 89 14.56 -3.79 -11.88
CA GLY A 89 15.58 -3.64 -10.83
C GLY A 89 16.09 -4.97 -10.26
N GLY A 90 15.82 -6.11 -10.92
CA GLY A 90 16.30 -7.43 -10.50
C GLY A 90 17.63 -7.82 -11.14
N SER A 91 18.70 -7.07 -10.88
CA SER A 91 20.11 -7.47 -11.06
C SER A 91 20.98 -6.45 -10.30
N ILE A 92 22.13 -6.91 -9.78
CA ILE A 92 23.18 -6.23 -8.97
C ILE A 92 22.74 -5.77 -7.55
N GLN A 93 23.25 -6.32 -6.43
CA GLN A 93 24.45 -7.11 -6.10
C GLN A 93 24.14 -8.15 -5.02
#